data_AF-W2TF94-F1
#
_entry.id   AF-W2TF94-F1
#
_cell.length_a   1.000
_cell.length_b   1.000
_cell.length_c   1.000
_cell.angle_alpha   90.00
_cell.angle_beta   90.00
_cell.angle_gamma   90.00
#
_symmetry.space_group_name_H-M   'P 1'
#
loop_
_entity.id
_entity.type
_entity.pdbx_description
1 polymer ?
#
loop_
_entity_poly.entity_id
_entity_poly.type
_entity_poly.pdbx_seq_one_letter_code
_entity_poly.pdbx_strand_id
1 'polypeptide(L)'
;MIWNLAGGGEQTYRLSELFPSAPSHVDAAVFNPTSGMMLLFGNRQDGDEFSVYDEFWNQSTMKNRVSSYFPNLPSGVRGIESPSGSTVTAFTSSMVFQYNSRTKRVESQTSLSSYLQC
;
A
#
# COMPACT_ATOMS: atom_id res chain seq x y z
N MET A 1 -40.11 0.67 14.42
CA MET A 1 -40.20 2.12 14.18
C MET A 1 -39.50 2.76 15.38
N ILE A 2 -38.38 3.46 15.28
CA ILE A 2 -38.02 4.57 14.39
C ILE A 2 -36.50 4.51 14.15
N TRP A 3 -36.07 4.66 12.89
CA TRP A 3 -34.68 4.92 12.53
C TRP A 3 -34.32 6.35 12.96
N ASN A 4 -33.22 6.54 13.69
CA ASN A 4 -32.64 7.86 13.89
C ASN A 4 -31.30 7.94 13.14
N LEU A 5 -31.39 8.46 11.92
CA LEU A 5 -30.27 9.04 11.19
C LEU A 5 -30.12 10.48 11.71
N ALA A 6 -29.21 10.69 12.66
CA ALA A 6 -28.79 12.03 13.06
C ALA A 6 -27.33 11.99 13.51
N GLY A 7 -26.47 12.61 12.71
CA GLY A 7 -25.09 12.90 13.11
C GLY A 7 -24.10 12.60 11.99
N GLY A 8 -23.97 13.52 11.03
CA GLY A 8 -22.75 13.65 10.25
C GLY A 8 -21.61 14.15 11.14
N GLY A 9 -21.23 13.35 12.14
CA GLY A 9 -20.04 13.57 12.94
C GLY A 9 -18.87 12.89 12.25
N GLU A 10 -17.73 13.59 12.17
CA GLU A 10 -16.45 12.93 11.89
C GLU A 10 -16.27 11.80 12.91
N GLN A 11 -16.40 10.56 12.43
CA GLN A 11 -16.12 9.38 13.24
C GLN A 11 -14.61 9.13 13.11
N THR A 12 -13.87 9.44 14.17
CA THR A 12 -12.44 9.10 14.25
C THR A 12 -12.31 7.65 14.64
N TYR A 13 -11.87 6.81 13.70
CA TYR A 13 -11.56 5.41 13.95
C TYR A 13 -10.06 5.22 14.14
N ARG A 14 -9.68 4.25 14.98
CA ARG A 14 -8.28 3.80 15.02
C ARG A 14 -8.01 2.94 13.79
N LEU A 15 -6.79 3.03 13.25
CA LEU A 15 -6.38 2.20 12.11
C LEU A 15 -6.59 0.71 12.40
N SER A 16 -6.31 0.25 13.62
CA SER A 16 -6.50 -1.15 14.04
C SER A 16 -7.97 -1.60 14.09
N GLU A 17 -8.91 -0.67 14.21
CA GLU A 17 -10.35 -0.97 14.21
C GLU A 17 -10.86 -1.19 12.79
N LEU A 18 -10.30 -0.44 11.83
CA LEU A 18 -10.65 -0.56 10.42
C LEU A 18 -9.85 -1.66 9.72
N PHE A 19 -8.57 -1.82 10.08
CA PHE A 19 -7.64 -2.75 9.44
C PHE A 19 -6.95 -3.60 10.51
N PRO A 20 -7.61 -4.68 10.95
CA PRO A 20 -6.99 -5.64 11.84
C PRO A 20 -5.68 -6.16 11.23
N SER A 21 -4.65 -6.32 12.06
CA SER A 21 -3.32 -6.79 11.65
C SER A 21 -2.51 -5.85 10.74
N ALA A 22 -2.97 -4.61 10.55
CA ALA A 22 -2.23 -3.60 9.81
C ALA A 22 -0.85 -3.35 10.44
N PRO A 23 0.11 -2.84 9.66
CA PRO A 23 1.33 -2.28 10.22
C PRO A 23 0.98 -1.28 11.33
N SER A 24 1.75 -1.27 12.43
CA SER A 24 1.52 -0.36 13.55
C SER A 24 1.68 1.12 13.17
N HIS A 25 2.35 1.39 12.05
CA HIS A 25 2.47 2.70 11.40
C HIS A 25 2.30 2.50 9.90
N VAL A 26 1.55 3.37 9.24
CA VAL A 26 1.32 3.31 7.79
C VAL A 26 1.98 4.52 7.13
N ASP A 27 2.93 4.25 6.24
CA ASP A 27 3.65 5.28 5.48
C ASP A 27 2.97 5.57 4.14
N ALA A 28 2.28 4.57 3.57
CA ALA A 28 1.42 4.76 2.41
C ALA A 28 0.29 3.72 2.37
N ALA A 29 -0.78 4.10 1.70
CA ALA A 29 -1.89 3.22 1.36
C ALA A 29 -2.14 3.31 -0.14
N VAL A 30 -2.43 2.17 -0.77
CA VAL A 30 -2.83 2.10 -2.18
C VAL A 30 -4.14 1.34 -2.29
N PHE A 31 -5.12 1.94 -2.94
CA PHE A 31 -6.41 1.32 -3.21
C PHE A 31 -6.56 1.07 -4.70
N ASN A 32 -6.90 -0.17 -5.06
CA ASN A 32 -7.28 -0.53 -6.41
C ASN A 32 -8.82 -0.65 -6.48
N PRO A 33 -9.52 0.32 -7.09
CA PRO A 33 -10.99 0.31 -7.16
C PRO A 33 -11.55 -0.75 -8.12
N THR A 34 -10.73 -1.28 -9.03
CA THR A 34 -11.16 -2.33 -9.97
C THR A 34 -11.24 -3.69 -9.29
N SER A 35 -10.27 -3.98 -8.40
CA SER A 35 -10.20 -5.25 -7.69
C SER A 35 -10.72 -5.19 -6.26
N GLY A 36 -10.99 -3.99 -5.74
CA GLY A 36 -11.39 -3.82 -4.37
C GLY A 36 -10.30 -4.12 -3.35
N MET A 37 -9.05 -3.93 -3.72
CA MET A 37 -7.94 -4.29 -2.83
C MET A 37 -7.29 -3.05 -2.26
N MET A 38 -7.02 -3.07 -0.96
CA MET A 38 -6.22 -2.04 -0.31
C MET A 38 -4.91 -2.60 0.23
N LEU A 39 -3.80 -1.95 -0.09
CA LEU A 39 -2.48 -2.27 0.40
C LEU A 39 -2.03 -1.20 1.38
N LEU A 40 -1.62 -1.61 2.58
CA LEU A 40 -1.06 -0.73 3.59
C LEU A 40 0.42 -1.05 3.77
N PHE A 41 1.27 -0.03 3.63
CA PHE A 41 2.72 -0.14 3.75
C PHE A 41 3.18 0.50 5.06
N GLY A 42 4.06 -0.18 5.79
CA GLY A 42 4.68 0.34 7.00
C GLY A 42 6.16 -0.04 7.07
N ASN A 43 7.01 0.95 7.28
CA ASN A 43 8.43 0.77 7.54
C ASN A 43 8.65 0.82 9.07
N ARG A 44 9.03 -0.31 9.64
CA ARG A 44 9.41 -0.39 11.07
C ARG A 44 10.94 -0.32 11.17
N GLN A 45 11.45 0.07 12.35
CA GLN A 45 12.88 -0.05 12.66
C GLN A 45 13.43 -1.48 12.43
N ASP A 46 12.55 -2.50 12.52
CA ASP A 46 12.85 -3.91 12.31
C ASP A 46 12.62 -4.40 10.85
N GLY A 47 12.37 -3.47 9.92
CA GLY A 47 12.29 -3.71 8.47
C GLY A 47 10.95 -3.36 7.82
N ASP A 48 10.88 -3.61 6.52
CA ASP A 48 9.76 -3.25 5.64
C ASP A 48 8.62 -4.28 5.70
N GLU A 49 7.37 -3.81 5.82
CA GLU A 49 6.18 -4.65 5.88
C GLU A 49 5.04 -4.07 5.04
N PHE A 50 4.23 -4.95 4.45
CA PHE A 50 2.96 -4.58 3.84
C PHE A 50 1.87 -5.61 4.16
N SER A 51 0.64 -5.11 4.23
CA SER A 51 -0.58 -5.91 4.37
C SER A 51 -1.55 -5.61 3.23
N VAL A 52 -2.25 -6.63 2.76
CA VAL A 52 -3.24 -6.56 1.69
C VAL A 52 -4.61 -6.87 2.26
N TYR A 53 -5.60 -6.06 1.93
CA TYR A 53 -6.97 -6.12 2.42
C TYR A 53 -7.95 -6.26 1.27
N ASP A 54 -9.01 -7.04 1.51
CA ASP A 54 -10.20 -7.12 0.68
C ASP A 54 -11.22 -6.04 1.08
N GLU A 55 -11.84 -5.37 0.10
CA GLU A 55 -12.78 -4.26 0.31
C GLU A 55 -14.08 -4.67 1.01
N PHE A 56 -14.52 -5.91 0.86
CA PHE A 56 -15.84 -6.31 1.35
C PHE A 56 -15.84 -6.60 2.85
N TRP A 57 -14.67 -6.93 3.42
CA TRP A 57 -14.59 -7.39 4.81
C TRP A 57 -13.47 -6.76 5.64
N ASN A 58 -12.65 -5.87 5.07
CA ASN A 58 -11.43 -5.35 5.70
C ASN A 58 -10.56 -6.45 6.33
N GLN A 59 -10.59 -7.64 5.73
CA GLN A 59 -9.80 -8.77 6.19
C GLN A 59 -8.44 -8.74 5.51
N SER A 60 -7.39 -8.86 6.30
CA SER A 60 -6.03 -9.02 5.79
C SER A 60 -5.95 -10.36 5.05
N THR A 61 -5.82 -10.32 3.73
CA THR A 61 -5.63 -11.50 2.88
C THR A 61 -4.16 -11.89 2.78
N MET A 62 -3.25 -10.95 3.02
CA MET A 62 -1.81 -11.20 3.01
C MET A 62 -1.07 -10.23 3.91
N LYS A 63 0.00 -10.71 4.56
CA LYS A 63 0.98 -9.90 5.30
C LYS A 63 2.38 -10.42 5.01
N ASN A 64 3.29 -9.55 4.56
CA ASN A 64 4.64 -9.95 4.18
C ASN A 64 5.63 -8.78 4.23
N ARG A 65 6.93 -9.07 4.11
CA ARG A 65 7.98 -8.05 3.94
C ARG A 65 8.10 -7.66 2.48
N VAL A 66 8.23 -6.35 2.22
CA VAL A 66 8.37 -5.84 0.84
C VAL A 66 9.62 -6.45 0.19
N SER A 67 10.76 -6.44 0.89
CA SER A 67 12.04 -7.04 0.49
C SER A 67 11.97 -8.53 0.13
N SER A 68 11.07 -9.27 0.77
CA SER A 68 10.89 -10.72 0.52
C SER A 68 9.94 -10.99 -0.65
N TYR A 69 8.87 -10.21 -0.77
CA TYR A 69 7.85 -10.42 -1.80
C TYR A 69 8.24 -9.81 -3.16
N PHE A 70 8.92 -8.67 -3.13
CA PHE A 70 9.45 -7.94 -4.27
C PHE A 70 10.98 -7.93 -4.23
N PRO A 71 11.64 -9.08 -4.49
CA PRO A 71 13.08 -9.13 -4.48
C PRO A 71 13.66 -8.19 -5.53
N ASN A 72 14.83 -7.63 -5.24
CA ASN A 72 15.55 -6.64 -6.03
C ASN A 72 14.90 -5.24 -6.10
N LEU A 73 13.81 -4.99 -5.37
CA LEU A 73 13.42 -3.62 -5.09
C LEU A 73 14.44 -2.97 -4.13
N PRO A 74 14.76 -1.70 -4.33
CA PRO A 74 15.55 -0.93 -3.37
C PRO A 74 14.90 -0.90 -2.00
N SER A 75 15.70 -0.73 -0.96
CA SER A 75 15.17 -0.48 0.39
C SER A 75 14.49 0.89 0.47
N GLY A 76 13.66 1.07 1.49
CA GLY A 76 12.97 2.35 1.73
C GLY A 76 11.79 2.62 0.80
N VAL A 77 11.23 1.57 0.19
CA VAL A 77 9.92 1.64 -0.47
C VAL A 77 8.87 1.98 0.58
N ARG A 78 8.14 3.05 0.31
CA ARG A 78 7.08 3.59 1.18
C ARG A 78 5.69 3.24 0.66
N GLY A 79 5.55 3.01 -0.64
CA GLY A 79 4.28 2.62 -1.25
C GLY A 79 4.49 1.92 -2.58
N ILE A 80 3.51 1.11 -2.99
CA ILE A 80 3.54 0.40 -4.27
C ILE A 80 2.14 0.40 -4.87
N GLU A 81 2.03 0.74 -6.15
CA GLU A 81 0.82 0.54 -6.94
C GLU A 81 1.05 -0.46 -8.09
N SER A 82 -0.02 -1.12 -8.53
CA SER A 82 0.02 -2.11 -9.59
C SER A 82 -1.07 -1.74 -10.60
N PRO A 83 -0.75 -0.93 -11.61
CA PRO A 83 -1.77 -0.30 -12.44
C PRO A 83 -2.44 -1.32 -13.36
N SER A 84 -1.68 -2.29 -13.88
CA SER A 84 -2.19 -3.47 -14.58
C SER A 84 -1.07 -4.47 -14.91
N GLY A 85 -1.46 -5.72 -15.16
CA GLY A 85 -0.54 -6.75 -15.66
C GLY A 85 0.54 -7.15 -14.65
N SER A 86 1.79 -7.18 -15.10
CA SER A 86 2.96 -7.48 -14.26
C SER A 86 3.74 -6.25 -13.81
N THR A 87 3.28 -5.05 -14.17
CA THR A 87 3.98 -3.80 -13.84
C THR A 87 3.56 -3.34 -12.45
N VAL A 88 4.56 -2.93 -11.68
CA VAL A 88 4.45 -2.49 -10.30
C VAL A 88 5.24 -1.19 -10.19
N THR A 89 4.58 -0.11 -9.80
CA THR A 89 5.26 1.17 -9.53
C THR A 89 5.53 1.26 -8.03
N ALA A 90 6.80 1.28 -7.64
CA ALA A 90 7.23 1.42 -6.25
C ALA A 90 7.76 2.84 -5.98
N PHE A 91 7.33 3.43 -4.88
CA PHE A 91 7.67 4.79 -4.46
C PHE A 91 8.57 4.75 -3.23
N THR A 92 9.69 5.47 -3.28
CA THR A 92 10.50 5.81 -2.09
C THR A 92 10.32 7.29 -1.76
N SER A 93 11.09 7.82 -0.81
CA SER A 93 11.06 9.25 -0.47
C SER A 93 11.49 10.18 -1.61
N SER A 94 12.23 9.68 -2.61
CA SER A 94 12.84 10.52 -3.66
C SER A 94 12.87 9.88 -5.04
N MET A 95 12.54 8.60 -5.18
CA MET A 95 12.58 7.85 -6.43
C MET A 95 11.29 7.07 -6.64
N VAL A 96 11.01 6.81 -7.92
CA VAL A 96 9.93 5.95 -8.40
C VAL A 96 10.55 4.87 -9.28
N PHE A 97 10.20 3.61 -9.03
CA PHE A 97 10.73 2.45 -9.72
C PHE A 97 9.60 1.73 -10.45
N GLN A 98 9.81 1.43 -11.73
CA GLN A 98 8.97 0.50 -12.47
C GLN A 98 9.56 -0.90 -12.32
N TYR A 99 8.79 -1.80 -11.71
CA TYR A 99 9.17 -3.16 -11.39
C TYR A 99 8.28 -4.15 -12.11
N ASN A 100 8.88 -5.21 -12.64
CA ASN A 100 8.15 -6.31 -13.25
C ASN A 100 8.04 -7.48 -12.27
N SER A 101 6.82 -7.75 -11.82
CA SER A 101 6.50 -8.79 -10.85
C SER A 101 6.69 -10.22 -11.36
N ARG A 102 6.76 -10.41 -12.68
CA ARG A 102 7.00 -11.70 -13.33
C ARG A 102 8.49 -12.00 -13.45
N THR A 103 9.28 -11.04 -13.94
CA THR A 103 10.74 -11.21 -14.08
C THR A 103 11.50 -10.88 -12.80
N LYS A 104 10.82 -10.30 -11.81
CA LYS A 104 11.34 -9.90 -10.50
C LYS A 104 12.47 -8.88 -10.58
N ARG A 105 12.32 -7.88 -11.47
CA ARG A 105 13.37 -6.89 -11.77
C ARG A 105 12.81 -5.47 -11.88
N VAL A 106 13.65 -4.50 -11.52
CA VAL A 106 13.43 -3.09 -11.85
C VAL A 106 13.76 -2.89 -13.33
N GLU A 107 12.80 -2.35 -14.08
CA GLU A 107 12.91 -2.07 -15.51
C GLU A 107 13.27 -0.61 -15.79
N SER A 108 12.81 0.32 -14.94
CA SER A 108 13.19 1.73 -15.02
C SER A 108 13.08 2.45 -13.67
N GLN A 109 13.71 3.61 -13.58
CA GLN A 109 13.69 4.46 -12.39
C GLN A 109 13.65 5.94 -12.78
N THR A 110 12.98 6.75 -11.98
CA THR A 110 12.92 8.22 -12.14
C THR A 110 12.84 8.89 -10.77
N SER A 111 13.16 10.18 -10.69
CA SER A 111 12.95 10.92 -9.43
C SER A 111 11.46 11.10 -9.15
N LEU A 112 11.10 11.13 -7.87
CA LEU A 112 9.72 11.36 -7.44
C LEU A 112 9.17 12.70 -7.95
N SER A 113 9.99 13.75 -7.89
CA SER A 113 9.66 15.07 -8.44
C SER A 113 9.33 15.03 -9.94
N SER A 114 10.16 14.35 -10.73
CA SER A 114 9.95 14.24 -12.18
C SER A 114 8.70 13.42 -12.51
N TYR A 115 8.42 12.36 -11.74
CA TYR A 115 7.23 11.54 -11.91
C TYR A 115 5.95 12.31 -11.58
N LEU A 116 5.95 13.06 -10.47
CA LEU A 116 4.82 13.88 -10.03
C LEU A 116 4.70 15.21 -10.78
N GLN A 117 5.68 15.55 -11.61
CA GLN A 117 5.75 16.80 -12.37
C GLN A 117 5.73 18.04 -11.46
N CYS A 118 6.49 18.00 -10.36
CA CYS A 118 6.55 19.06 -9.35
C CYS A 118 7.99 19.42 -8.92
#